data_AF-A0A2E1I0L4-F1
#
_entry.id   AF-A0A2E1I0L4-F1
#
_cell.length_a   1.000
_cell.length_b   1.000
_cell.length_c   1.000
_cell.angle_alpha   90.00
_cell.angle_beta   90.00
_cell.angle_gamma   90.00
#
_symmetry.space_group_name_H-M   'P 1'
#
loop_
_entity.id
_entity.type
_entity.pdbx_description
1 polymer ?
#
loop_
_entity_poly.entity_id
_entity_poly.type
_entity_poly.pdbx_seq_one_letter_code
_entity_poly.pdbx_strand_id
1 'polypeptide(L)'
;MKKFFQFNGTISGTTLFLRLLFTILLAIPGIIILISFFSSYLINEGIIDMSNPEGFDQIAFQESIEENPEEFFSNIFSSITSGWIMAVVLAFLPVIWFSLASYYKRISALFYENRKNIFAIFVGFELISDATGLGILSALSFLKTPFSILSLIILLFLIFKNSEIDKDDHEG
;
A
#
# COMPACT_ATOMS: atom_id res chain seq x y z
N MET A 1 -3.07 -21.05 5.21
CA MET A 1 -2.16 -19.87 5.20
C MET A 1 -1.10 -19.94 4.10
N LYS A 2 -0.16 -20.89 4.09
CA LYS A 2 0.95 -20.93 3.10
C LYS A 2 0.53 -20.79 1.63
N LYS A 3 -0.55 -21.47 1.22
CA LYS A 3 -1.09 -21.44 -0.16
C LYS A 3 -1.40 -20.03 -0.67
N PHE A 4 -1.78 -19.10 0.21
CA PHE A 4 -2.11 -17.72 -0.15
C PHE A 4 -0.88 -16.85 -0.46
N PHE A 5 0.28 -17.20 0.09
CA PHE A 5 1.54 -16.45 -0.05
C PHE A 5 2.47 -17.09 -1.09
N GLN A 6 2.01 -18.09 -1.84
CA GLN A 6 2.81 -18.79 -2.83
C GLN A 6 2.60 -18.21 -4.24
N PHE A 7 3.70 -18.06 -4.99
CA PHE A 7 3.70 -17.74 -6.41
C PHE A 7 3.49 -19.01 -7.26
N ASN A 8 2.40 -19.71 -7.00
CA ASN A 8 2.00 -20.93 -7.71
C ASN A 8 0.47 -21.05 -7.73
N GLY A 9 -0.07 -21.81 -8.66
CA GLY A 9 -1.51 -22.01 -8.86
C GLY A 9 -2.16 -20.82 -9.56
N THR A 10 -3.49 -20.88 -9.66
CA THR A 10 -4.30 -19.88 -10.35
C THR A 10 -5.49 -19.48 -9.50
N ILE A 11 -6.00 -18.26 -9.67
CA ILE A 11 -7.22 -17.81 -8.99
C ILE A 11 -8.20 -17.20 -9.98
N SER A 12 -9.50 -17.28 -9.66
CA SER A 12 -10.54 -16.59 -10.39
C SER A 12 -10.47 -15.06 -10.17
N GLY A 13 -11.14 -14.29 -11.02
CA GLY A 13 -11.26 -12.84 -10.86
C GLY A 13 -12.02 -12.43 -9.61
N THR A 14 -13.08 -13.17 -9.25
CA THR A 14 -13.82 -12.96 -7.99
C THR A 14 -12.92 -13.19 -6.77
N THR A 15 -12.12 -14.25 -6.80
CA THR A 15 -11.16 -14.54 -5.73
C THR A 15 -10.10 -13.44 -5.64
N LEU A 16 -9.61 -12.90 -6.76
CA LEU A 16 -8.72 -11.74 -6.76
C LEU A 16 -9.38 -10.55 -6.04
N PHE A 17 -10.61 -10.19 -6.41
CA PHE A 17 -11.34 -9.09 -5.78
C PHE A 17 -11.47 -9.26 -4.26
N LEU A 18 -11.87 -10.44 -3.79
CA LEU A 18 -11.97 -10.73 -2.35
C LEU A 18 -10.62 -10.63 -1.64
N ARG A 19 -9.54 -11.08 -2.29
CA ARG A 19 -8.18 -10.97 -1.75
C ARG A 19 -7.71 -9.53 -1.66
N LEU A 20 -8.08 -8.67 -2.62
CA LEU A 20 -7.80 -7.23 -2.52
C LEU A 20 -8.54 -6.59 -1.35
N LEU A 21 -9.82 -6.95 -1.11
CA LEU A 21 -10.50 -6.50 0.10
C LEU A 21 -9.79 -6.98 1.38
N PHE A 22 -9.30 -8.23 1.38
CA PHE A 22 -8.52 -8.74 2.51
C PHE A 22 -7.18 -8.02 2.70
N THR A 23 -6.54 -7.49 1.64
CA THR A 23 -5.30 -6.70 1.80
C THR A 23 -5.49 -5.44 2.62
N ILE A 24 -6.70 -4.84 2.61
CA ILE A 24 -7.03 -3.71 3.48
C ILE A 24 -6.93 -4.12 4.95
N LEU A 25 -7.45 -5.31 5.28
CA LEU A 25 -7.35 -5.86 6.63
C LEU A 25 -5.91 -6.21 7.01
N LEU A 26 -5.13 -6.75 6.07
CA LEU A 26 -3.71 -7.03 6.28
C LEU A 26 -2.87 -5.77 6.50
N ALA A 27 -3.33 -4.60 6.04
CA ALA A 27 -2.64 -3.33 6.22
C ALA A 27 -2.82 -2.72 7.62
N ILE A 28 -3.77 -3.23 8.43
CA ILE A 28 -4.07 -2.71 9.77
C ILE A 28 -2.81 -2.59 10.66
N PRO A 29 -1.92 -3.59 10.77
CA PRO A 29 -0.70 -3.45 11.56
C PRO A 29 0.19 -2.28 11.11
N GLY A 30 0.33 -2.06 9.80
CA GLY A 30 1.09 -0.94 9.26
C GLY A 30 0.44 0.40 9.60
N ILE A 31 -0.89 0.49 9.50
CA ILE A 31 -1.66 1.68 9.88
C ILE A 31 -1.50 1.99 11.38
N ILE A 32 -1.55 0.96 12.24
CA ILE A 32 -1.33 1.14 13.69
C ILE A 32 0.05 1.71 13.97
N ILE A 33 1.10 1.24 13.28
CA ILE A 33 2.46 1.76 13.45
C ILE A 33 2.55 3.22 13.01
N LEU A 34 1.92 3.59 11.89
CA LEU A 34 1.89 4.97 11.43
C LEU A 34 1.19 5.89 12.45
N ILE A 35 0.01 5.49 12.94
CA ILE A 35 -0.70 6.25 13.98
C ILE A 35 0.18 6.36 15.24
N SER A 36 0.81 5.26 15.65
CA SER A 36 1.69 5.23 16.83
C SER A 36 2.89 6.17 16.68
N PHE A 37 3.47 6.28 15.49
CA PHE A 37 4.52 7.24 15.19
C PHE A 37 4.04 8.67 15.39
N PHE A 38 2.92 9.04 14.77
CA PHE A 38 2.35 10.39 14.91
C PHE A 38 1.98 10.71 16.35
N SER A 39 1.33 9.78 17.06
CA SER A 39 1.02 9.96 18.48
C SER A 39 2.29 10.14 19.32
N SER A 40 3.33 9.34 19.09
CA SER A 40 4.60 9.49 19.79
C SER A 40 5.26 10.84 19.53
N TYR A 41 5.21 11.34 18.30
CA TYR A 41 5.71 12.67 17.96
C TYR A 41 4.95 13.75 18.74
N LEU A 42 3.61 13.75 18.68
CA LEU A 42 2.78 14.76 19.35
C LEU A 42 2.95 14.75 20.89
N ILE A 43 3.17 13.59 21.49
CA ILE A 43 3.45 13.48 22.93
C ILE A 43 4.83 14.09 23.26
N ASN A 44 5.85 13.80 22.45
CA ASN A 44 7.20 14.29 22.67
C ASN A 44 7.30 15.81 22.51
N GLU A 45 6.52 16.39 21.59
CA GLU A 45 6.40 17.84 21.41
C GLU A 45 5.51 18.50 22.48
N GLY A 46 4.97 17.74 23.45
CA GLY A 46 4.13 18.26 24.53
C GLY A 46 2.73 18.67 24.08
N ILE A 47 2.36 18.42 22.83
CA ILE A 47 1.03 18.69 22.25
C ILE A 47 -0.02 17.75 22.86
N ILE A 48 0.39 16.51 23.17
CA ILE A 48 -0.43 15.54 23.91
C ILE A 48 0.23 15.26 25.27
N ASP A 49 -0.37 15.78 26.33
CA ASP A 49 -0.07 15.44 27.72
C ASP A 49 -0.90 14.22 28.16
N MET A 50 -0.25 13.05 28.20
CA MET A 50 -0.89 11.82 28.65
C MET A 50 -1.26 11.79 30.14
N SER A 51 -0.80 12.76 30.93
CA SER A 51 -1.11 12.86 32.36
C SER A 51 -2.39 13.65 32.64
N ASN A 52 -2.97 14.30 31.62
CA ASN A 52 -4.16 15.14 31.73
C ASN A 52 -5.34 14.59 30.88
N PRO A 53 -6.57 14.47 31.44
CA PRO A 53 -7.77 14.10 30.68
C PRO A 53 -8.11 15.03 29.50
N GLU A 54 -7.77 16.32 29.60
CA GLU A 54 -7.86 17.31 28.51
C GLU A 54 -6.50 17.50 27.83
N GLY A 55 -5.65 16.47 27.84
CA GLY A 55 -4.24 16.57 27.50
C GLY A 55 -3.91 16.89 26.05
N PHE A 56 -4.88 17.00 25.15
CA PHE A 56 -4.59 17.45 23.78
C PHE A 56 -4.79 18.96 23.66
N ASP A 57 -3.69 19.69 23.54
CA ASP A 57 -3.70 21.13 23.30
C ASP A 57 -3.99 21.41 21.81
N GLN A 58 -5.28 21.48 21.49
CA GLN A 58 -5.75 21.73 20.13
C GLN A 58 -5.32 23.10 19.60
N ILE A 59 -5.21 24.11 20.47
CA ILE A 59 -4.84 25.47 20.08
C ILE A 59 -3.35 25.48 19.72
N ALA A 60 -2.49 24.94 20.58
CA ALA A 60 -1.06 24.85 20.29
C ALA A 60 -0.78 24.00 19.04
N PHE A 61 -1.50 22.89 18.84
CA PHE A 61 -1.39 22.11 17.61
C PHE A 61 -1.75 22.93 16.37
N GLN A 62 -2.86 23.67 16.40
CA GLN A 62 -3.29 24.50 15.28
C GLN A 62 -2.30 25.64 15.01
N GLU A 63 -1.88 26.36 16.05
CA GLU A 63 -0.88 27.44 15.94
C GLU A 63 0.44 26.93 15.35
N SER A 64 0.91 25.74 15.76
CA SER A 64 2.14 25.15 15.23
C SER A 64 2.10 24.90 13.71
N ILE A 65 0.91 24.67 13.15
CA ILE A 65 0.70 24.44 11.72
C ILE A 65 0.46 25.77 10.99
N GLU A 66 -0.27 26.70 11.60
CA GLU A 66 -0.62 27.99 10.96
C GLU A 66 0.56 28.96 10.91
N GLU A 67 1.37 29.04 11.97
CA GLU A 67 2.49 29.99 12.03
C GLU A 67 3.64 29.59 11.12
N ASN A 68 4.01 28.30 11.10
CA ASN A 68 5.12 27.80 10.29
C ASN A 68 4.92 26.34 9.84
N PRO A 69 4.08 26.10 8.81
CA PRO A 69 3.77 24.74 8.37
C PRO A 69 5.01 24.00 7.88
N GLU A 70 5.95 24.69 7.24
CA GLU A 70 7.17 24.06 6.73
C GLU A 70 8.04 23.51 7.87
N GLU A 71 8.20 24.29 8.93
CA GLU A 71 8.95 23.87 10.12
C GLU A 71 8.26 22.70 10.84
N PHE A 72 6.93 22.77 11.01
CA PHE A 72 6.15 21.68 11.59
C PHE A 72 6.37 20.35 10.85
N PHE A 73 6.26 20.36 9.52
CA PHE A 73 6.48 19.15 8.73
C PHE A 73 7.94 18.71 8.73
N SER A 74 8.90 19.65 8.69
CA SER A 74 10.32 19.35 8.80
C SER A 74 10.64 18.65 10.12
N ASN A 75 10.04 19.09 11.23
CA ASN A 75 10.22 18.49 12.55
C ASN A 75 9.67 17.06 12.58
N ILE A 76 8.46 16.82 12.03
CA ILE A 76 7.92 15.47 11.86
C ILE A 76 8.90 14.59 11.07
N PHE A 77 9.36 15.05 9.91
CA PHE A 77 10.26 14.25 9.06
C PHE A 77 11.60 13.98 9.74
N SER A 78 12.14 14.95 10.48
CA SER A 78 13.38 14.80 11.23
C SER A 78 13.26 13.82 12.40
N SER A 79 12.05 13.65 12.95
CA SER A 79 11.77 12.68 14.02
C SER A 79 11.68 11.23 13.54
N ILE A 80 11.67 11.00 12.21
CA ILE A 80 11.66 9.65 11.63
C ILE A 80 13.02 8.99 11.86
N THR A 81 13.05 8.01 12.74
CA THR A 81 14.23 7.19 13.00
C THR A 81 14.27 5.96 12.09
N SER A 82 15.45 5.33 11.99
CA SER A 82 15.60 4.03 11.32
C SER A 82 14.69 2.95 11.92
N GLY A 83 14.40 3.02 13.23
CA GLY A 83 13.48 2.12 13.92
C GLY A 83 12.05 2.24 13.39
N TRP A 84 11.55 3.46 13.21
CA TRP A 84 10.22 3.71 12.63
C TRP A 84 10.13 3.24 11.18
N ILE A 85 11.16 3.52 10.38
CA ILE A 85 11.23 3.04 8.99
C ILE A 85 11.18 1.51 8.95
N MET A 86 11.99 0.83 9.76
CA MET A 86 12.02 -0.63 9.80
C MET A 86 10.67 -1.22 10.26
N ALA A 87 10.04 -0.62 11.26
CA ALA A 87 8.74 -1.05 11.77
C ALA A 87 7.65 -0.97 10.69
N VAL A 88 7.59 0.15 9.96
CA VAL A 88 6.67 0.34 8.83
C VAL A 88 6.96 -0.68 7.73
N VAL A 89 8.22 -0.85 7.31
CA VAL A 89 8.60 -1.81 6.26
C VAL A 89 8.18 -3.23 6.64
N LEU A 90 8.47 -3.68 7.87
CA LEU A 90 8.11 -5.02 8.34
C LEU A 90 6.61 -5.23 8.43
N ALA A 91 5.84 -4.20 8.83
CA ALA A 91 4.39 -4.31 8.95
C ALA A 91 3.66 -4.34 7.59
N PHE A 92 4.19 -3.65 6.57
CA PHE A 92 3.64 -3.70 5.22
C PHE A 92 4.18 -4.86 4.38
N LEU A 93 5.26 -5.53 4.78
CA LEU A 93 5.83 -6.66 4.04
C LEU A 93 4.81 -7.78 3.74
N PRO A 94 3.94 -8.22 4.68
CA PRO A 94 2.91 -9.21 4.39
C PRO A 94 1.88 -8.73 3.37
N VAL A 95 1.54 -7.43 3.39
CA VAL A 95 0.60 -6.81 2.45
C VAL A 95 1.17 -6.86 1.05
N ILE A 96 2.41 -6.36 0.88
CA ILE A 96 3.11 -6.34 -0.42
C ILE A 96 3.21 -7.77 -0.96
N TRP A 97 3.65 -8.72 -0.14
CA TRP A 97 3.83 -10.10 -0.58
C TRP A 97 2.51 -10.76 -0.97
N PHE A 98 1.45 -10.60 -0.16
CA PHE A 98 0.15 -11.19 -0.42
C PHE A 98 -0.50 -10.61 -1.68
N SER A 99 -0.38 -9.29 -1.90
CA SER A 99 -0.84 -8.62 -3.12
C SER A 99 -0.13 -9.18 -4.35
N LEU A 100 1.20 -9.24 -4.32
CA LEU A 100 2.02 -9.78 -5.42
C LEU A 100 1.67 -11.24 -5.73
N ALA A 101 1.53 -12.09 -4.71
CA ALA A 101 1.15 -13.48 -4.90
C ALA A 101 -0.26 -13.61 -5.52
N SER A 102 -1.20 -12.76 -5.13
CA SER A 102 -2.56 -12.75 -5.67
C SER A 102 -2.59 -12.32 -7.14
N TYR A 103 -1.87 -11.25 -7.49
CA TYR A 103 -1.74 -10.82 -8.89
C TYR A 103 -1.02 -11.86 -9.74
N TYR A 104 0.05 -12.48 -9.22
CA TYR A 104 0.76 -13.55 -9.95
C TYR A 104 -0.15 -14.72 -10.27
N LYS A 105 -0.90 -15.23 -9.29
CA LYS A 105 -1.85 -16.33 -9.51
C LYS A 105 -2.93 -15.94 -10.53
N ARG A 106 -3.38 -14.69 -10.51
CA ARG A 106 -4.39 -14.23 -11.45
C ARG A 106 -3.85 -14.12 -12.88
N ILE A 107 -2.68 -13.52 -13.04
CA ILE A 107 -1.99 -13.45 -14.34
C ILE A 107 -1.69 -14.86 -14.86
N SER A 108 -1.32 -15.79 -13.99
CA SER A 108 -1.11 -17.19 -14.34
C SER A 108 -2.39 -17.88 -14.86
N ALA A 109 -3.57 -17.46 -14.40
CA ALA A 109 -4.85 -17.96 -14.88
C ALA A 109 -5.18 -17.47 -16.31
N LEU A 110 -4.79 -16.25 -16.65
CA LEU A 110 -5.13 -15.61 -17.92
C LEU A 110 -4.07 -15.79 -19.00
N PHE A 111 -2.80 -15.94 -18.60
CA PHE A 111 -1.66 -15.94 -19.51
C PHE A 111 -0.64 -16.98 -19.11
N TYR A 112 -1.06 -18.23 -18.93
CA TYR A 112 -0.23 -19.29 -18.33
C TYR A 112 1.17 -19.39 -18.96
N GLU A 113 1.27 -19.41 -20.30
CA GLU A 113 2.54 -19.54 -21.01
C GLU A 113 3.49 -18.36 -20.76
N ASN A 114 2.96 -17.12 -20.75
CA ASN A 114 3.73 -15.87 -20.64
C ASN A 114 3.69 -15.24 -19.24
N ARG A 115 3.17 -15.96 -18.24
CA ARG A 115 2.83 -15.42 -16.91
C ARG A 115 3.96 -14.67 -16.23
N LYS A 116 5.20 -15.15 -16.34
CA LYS A 116 6.37 -14.54 -15.69
C LYS A 116 6.68 -13.17 -16.29
N ASN A 117 6.65 -13.07 -17.62
CA ASN A 117 6.96 -11.84 -18.34
C ASN A 117 5.86 -10.81 -18.09
N ILE A 118 4.59 -11.21 -18.18
CA ILE A 118 3.46 -10.31 -17.94
C ILE A 118 3.43 -9.85 -16.48
N PHE A 119 3.68 -10.74 -15.52
CA PHE A 119 3.79 -10.35 -14.11
C PHE A 119 4.94 -9.38 -13.87
N ALA A 120 6.11 -9.59 -14.47
CA ALA A 120 7.23 -8.67 -14.35
C ALA A 120 6.91 -7.28 -14.93
N ILE A 121 6.26 -7.23 -16.11
CA ILE A 121 5.80 -5.98 -16.73
C ILE A 121 4.77 -5.29 -15.83
N PHE A 122 3.81 -6.03 -15.29
CA PHE A 122 2.80 -5.51 -14.37
C PHE A 122 3.45 -4.88 -13.13
N VAL A 123 4.33 -5.61 -12.45
CA VAL A 123 5.04 -5.11 -11.26
C VAL A 123 5.90 -3.89 -11.60
N GLY A 124 6.64 -3.93 -12.71
CA GLY A 124 7.45 -2.79 -13.16
C GLY A 124 6.60 -1.55 -13.46
N PHE A 125 5.45 -1.74 -14.12
CA PHE A 125 4.49 -0.68 -14.39
C PHE A 125 3.94 -0.08 -13.10
N GLU A 126 3.45 -0.88 -12.15
CA GLU A 126 2.91 -0.37 -10.89
C GLU A 126 3.99 0.38 -10.08
N LEU A 127 5.23 -0.12 -10.02
CA LEU A 127 6.32 0.58 -9.34
C LEU A 127 6.64 1.96 -9.96
N ILE A 128 6.64 2.06 -11.29
CA ILE A 128 6.87 3.33 -12.00
C ILE A 128 5.67 4.27 -11.79
N SER A 129 4.46 3.73 -11.84
CA SER A 129 3.21 4.45 -11.59
C SER A 129 3.20 5.06 -10.19
N ASP A 130 3.48 4.25 -9.16
CA ASP A 130 3.53 4.66 -7.76
C ASP A 130 4.64 5.68 -7.51
N ALA A 131 5.86 5.44 -8.00
CA ALA A 131 6.97 6.38 -7.86
C ALA A 131 6.68 7.73 -8.54
N THR A 132 5.95 7.72 -9.66
CA THR A 132 5.46 8.94 -10.32
C THR A 132 4.36 9.61 -9.49
N GLY A 133 3.41 8.83 -8.97
CA GLY A 133 2.29 9.31 -8.15
C GLY A 133 2.72 9.96 -6.84
N LEU A 134 3.77 9.41 -6.21
CA LEU A 134 4.42 9.90 -4.99
C LEU A 134 5.40 11.06 -5.24
N GLY A 135 5.61 11.46 -6.50
CA GLY A 135 6.50 12.58 -6.85
C GLY A 135 7.99 12.26 -6.84
N ILE A 136 8.38 10.99 -6.65
CA ILE A 136 9.78 10.53 -6.73
C ILE A 136 10.32 10.71 -8.15
N LEU A 137 9.50 10.38 -9.16
CA LEU A 137 9.84 10.55 -10.58
C LEU A 137 9.23 11.83 -11.14
N SER A 138 9.74 12.98 -10.70
CA SER A 138 9.20 14.31 -11.07
C SER A 138 9.15 14.55 -12.59
N ALA A 139 10.12 14.02 -13.35
CA ALA A 139 10.16 14.10 -14.81
C ALA A 139 8.96 13.41 -15.51
N LEU A 140 8.31 12.46 -14.84
CA LEU A 140 7.15 11.72 -15.34
C LEU A 140 5.83 12.24 -14.74
N SER A 141 5.84 13.32 -13.96
CA SER A 141 4.66 13.81 -13.24
C SER A 141 3.42 14.06 -14.12
N PHE A 142 3.62 14.44 -15.38
CA PHE A 142 2.55 14.60 -16.38
C PHE A 142 1.81 13.28 -16.69
N LEU A 143 2.42 12.12 -16.39
CA LEU A 143 1.85 10.79 -16.56
C LEU A 143 1.07 10.29 -15.34
N LYS A 144 1.04 11.03 -14.23
CA LYS A 144 0.35 10.60 -12.99
C LYS A 144 -1.10 10.18 -13.23
N THR A 145 -1.87 11.03 -13.90
CA THR A 145 -3.28 10.74 -14.23
C THR A 145 -3.44 9.58 -15.21
N PRO A 146 -2.78 9.56 -16.39
CA PRO A 146 -2.94 8.43 -17.31
C PRO A 146 -2.45 7.10 -16.73
N PHE A 147 -1.39 7.08 -15.92
CA PHE A 147 -0.96 5.87 -15.21
C PHE A 147 -2.02 5.37 -14.22
N SER A 148 -2.63 6.27 -13.43
CA SER A 148 -3.72 5.90 -12.52
C SER A 148 -4.92 5.30 -13.26
N ILE A 149 -5.32 5.89 -14.39
CA ILE A 149 -6.40 5.36 -15.24
C ILE A 149 -6.01 3.98 -15.78
N LEU A 150 -4.77 3.81 -16.24
CA LEU A 150 -4.30 2.54 -16.79
C LEU A 150 -4.22 1.44 -15.71
N SER A 151 -3.72 1.73 -14.51
CA SER A 151 -3.76 0.81 -13.37
C SER A 151 -5.19 0.35 -13.07
N LEU A 152 -6.16 1.28 -13.10
CA LEU A 152 -7.57 0.93 -12.92
C LEU A 152 -8.10 0.02 -14.04
N ILE A 153 -7.78 0.31 -15.31
CA ILE A 153 -8.19 -0.54 -16.44
C ILE A 153 -7.59 -1.94 -16.32
N ILE A 154 -6.32 -2.05 -15.97
CA ILE A 154 -5.64 -3.34 -15.75
C ILE A 154 -6.33 -4.10 -14.61
N LEU A 155 -6.62 -3.44 -13.50
CA LEU A 155 -7.32 -4.04 -12.37
C LEU A 155 -8.69 -4.60 -12.78
N LEU A 156 -9.51 -3.79 -13.46
CA LEU A 156 -10.84 -4.20 -13.93
C LEU A 156 -10.72 -5.37 -14.91
N PHE A 157 -9.75 -5.34 -15.82
CA PHE A 157 -9.47 -6.45 -16.73
C PHE A 157 -9.15 -7.74 -15.97
N LEU A 158 -8.25 -7.68 -14.97
CA LEU A 158 -7.88 -8.84 -14.17
C LEU A 158 -9.07 -9.41 -13.38
N ILE A 159 -9.97 -8.55 -12.89
CA ILE A 159 -11.17 -8.98 -12.15
C ILE A 159 -12.22 -9.59 -13.07
N PHE A 160 -12.53 -8.96 -14.21
CA PHE A 160 -13.72 -9.35 -15.00
C PHE A 160 -13.43 -10.30 -16.17
N LYS A 161 -12.20 -10.37 -16.67
CA LYS A 161 -11.88 -11.27 -17.79
C LYS A 161 -12.04 -12.72 -17.36
N ASN A 162 -12.78 -13.56 -18.09
CA ASN A 162 -12.80 -14.99 -17.81
C ASN A 162 -11.49 -15.66 -18.26
N SER A 163 -10.99 -16.59 -17.44
CA SER A 163 -9.92 -17.53 -17.82
C SER A 163 -10.52 -18.76 -18.50
N GLU A 164 -9.70 -19.48 -19.27
CA GLU A 164 -10.06 -20.76 -19.91
C GLU A 164 -10.03 -21.95 -18.94
N ILE A 165 -9.55 -21.73 -17.72
CA ILE A 165 -9.52 -22.70 -16.63
C ILE A 165 -10.93 -22.80 -16.03
N ASP A 166 -11.39 -24.03 -15.79
CA ASP A 166 -12.68 -24.28 -15.14
C ASP A 166 -12.73 -23.64 -13.75
N LYS A 167 -13.92 -23.16 -13.36
CA LYS A 167 -14.09 -22.43 -12.11
C LYS A 167 -13.70 -23.25 -10.88
N ASP A 168 -13.90 -24.56 -10.95
CA ASP A 168 -13.61 -25.50 -9.86
C ASP A 168 -12.12 -25.88 -9.76
N ASP A 169 -11.33 -25.59 -10.82
CA ASP A 169 -9.89 -25.85 -10.87
C ASP A 169 -9.06 -24.67 -10.36
N HIS A 170 -9.70 -23.54 -10.04
CA HIS A 170 -9.05 -22.40 -9.42
C HIS A 170 -8.80 -22.60 -7.92
N GLU A 171 -7.67 -22.06 -7.44
CA GLU A 171 -7.44 -21.92 -6.02
C GLU A 171 -8.25 -20.72 -5.48
N GLY A 172 -9.01 -20.94 -4.41
CA GLY A 172 -9.77 -19.85 -3.80
C GLY A 172 -10.75 -20.38 -2.81
#